data_AF-A0A497EGG2-F1
#
_entry.id   AF-A0A497EGG2-F1
#
_cell.length_a   1.000
_cell.length_b   1.000
_cell.length_c   1.000
_cell.angle_alpha   90.00
_cell.angle_beta   90.00
_cell.angle_gamma   90.00
#
_symmetry.space_group_name_H-M   'P 1'
#
loop_
_entity.id
_entity.type
_entity.pdbx_description
1 polymer ?
#
loop_
_entity_poly.entity_id
_entity_poly.type
_entity_poly.pdbx_seq_one_letter_code
_entity_poly.pdbx_strand_id
1 'polypeptide(L)'
;MIISAMTIPYVSAPLVRWDDLHVVFDIPTIERILRLRLAEVEALSNPDLDGQDDRLALVVRVHWKSVSMRVRVELREIRLRHRRLGFRLGHLRALGGLPVPRIAVLRTLQEIMPDRVTVLPGSDVVVVDLRTWIPPEVQLRIVAVQVVGEALHVWLASGSVTDIPLPQNQQLSAGNPEKSLPPRGSVTTT
;
A
#
# COMPACT_ATOMS: atom_id res chain seq x y z
N MET A 1 9.98 46.71 28.97
CA MET A 1 8.87 45.75 28.92
C MET A 1 9.00 45.01 27.59
N ILE A 2 9.58 43.81 27.60
CA ILE A 2 9.89 43.05 26.37
C ILE A 2 8.68 42.16 26.10
N ILE A 3 7.97 42.41 24.98
CA ILE A 3 6.91 41.54 24.50
C ILE A 3 7.61 40.38 23.79
N SER A 4 7.72 39.23 24.44
CA SER A 4 8.14 37.99 23.79
C SER A 4 7.12 37.66 22.70
N ALA A 5 7.54 37.77 21.44
CA ALA A 5 6.80 37.24 20.32
C ALA A 5 6.65 35.73 20.54
N MET A 6 5.44 35.29 20.87
CA MET A 6 5.07 33.89 20.90
C MET A 6 5.13 33.40 19.46
N THR A 7 6.27 32.82 19.07
CA THR A 7 6.44 32.17 17.78
C THR A 7 5.51 30.97 17.75
N ILE A 8 4.30 31.16 17.23
CA ILE A 8 3.40 30.05 16.90
C ILE A 8 4.15 29.26 15.83
N PRO A 9 4.56 28.00 16.07
CA PRO A 9 5.13 27.20 15.02
C PRO A 9 4.07 27.11 13.92
N TYR A 10 4.37 27.66 12.75
CA TYR A 10 3.52 27.62 11.57
C TYR A 10 3.50 26.16 11.11
N VAL A 11 2.63 25.36 11.72
CA VAL A 11 2.30 24.03 11.21
C VAL A 11 1.59 24.32 9.89
N SER A 12 2.27 24.05 8.77
CA SER A 12 1.69 24.22 7.44
C SER A 12 0.29 23.60 7.43
N ALA A 13 -0.72 24.41 7.11
CA ALA A 13 -2.09 23.91 7.03
C ALA A 13 -2.13 22.73 6.05
N PRO A 14 -2.83 21.63 6.38
CA PRO A 14 -2.89 20.49 5.48
C PRO A 14 -3.53 20.90 4.15
N LEU A 15 -3.00 20.40 3.03
CA LEU A 15 -3.59 20.61 1.71
C LEU A 15 -5.01 20.06 1.64
N VAL A 16 -5.20 18.86 2.23
CA VAL A 16 -6.50 18.23 2.35
C VAL A 16 -6.61 17.65 3.74
N ARG A 17 -7.74 17.91 4.40
CA ARG A 17 -8.12 17.26 5.66
C ARG A 17 -9.52 16.69 5.48
N TRP A 18 -9.74 15.52 6.06
CA TRP A 18 -11.08 14.93 6.16
C TRP A 18 -11.36 14.55 7.61
N ASP A 19 -12.65 14.52 7.93
CA ASP A 19 -13.19 14.10 9.20
C ASP A 19 -14.26 13.05 8.87
N ASP A 20 -13.85 11.77 8.95
CA ASP A 20 -14.57 10.59 8.47
C ASP A 20 -14.69 10.48 6.93
N LEU A 21 -13.95 9.52 6.35
CA LEU A 21 -13.91 9.29 4.91
C LEU A 21 -14.22 7.83 4.60
N HIS A 22 -15.26 7.62 3.81
CA HIS A 22 -15.64 6.30 3.31
C HIS A 22 -15.16 6.12 1.87
N VAL A 23 -14.28 5.14 1.65
CA VAL A 23 -13.75 4.81 0.34
C VAL A 23 -14.21 3.42 -0.06
N VAL A 24 -14.77 3.32 -1.26
CA VAL A 24 -15.22 2.04 -1.82
C VAL A 24 -14.28 1.66 -2.94
N PHE A 25 -13.74 0.45 -2.85
CA PHE A 25 -12.85 -0.11 -3.83
C PHE A 25 -13.50 -1.32 -4.48
N ASP A 26 -13.41 -1.38 -5.79
CA ASP A 26 -13.69 -2.59 -6.55
C ASP A 26 -12.67 -3.69 -6.17
N ILE A 27 -13.16 -4.87 -5.75
CA ILE A 27 -12.30 -5.99 -5.32
C ILE A 27 -11.36 -6.44 -6.46
N PRO A 28 -11.83 -6.64 -7.71
CA PRO A 28 -10.94 -6.95 -8.84
C PRO A 28 -9.77 -5.98 -9.00
N THR A 29 -9.99 -4.69 -8.73
CA THR A 29 -8.95 -3.67 -8.72
C THR A 29 -7.93 -3.90 -7.60
N ILE A 30 -8.38 -4.18 -6.38
CA ILE A 30 -7.48 -4.50 -5.27
C ILE A 30 -6.67 -5.75 -5.58
N GLU A 31 -7.29 -6.82 -6.05
CA GLU A 31 -6.59 -8.05 -6.41
C GLU A 31 -5.55 -7.83 -7.50
N ARG A 32 -5.85 -6.98 -8.49
CA ARG A 32 -4.87 -6.59 -9.51
C ARG A 32 -3.68 -5.89 -8.87
N ILE A 33 -3.91 -4.99 -7.93
CA ILE A 33 -2.83 -4.33 -7.19
C ILE A 33 -2.03 -5.36 -6.39
N LEU A 34 -2.69 -6.27 -5.66
CA LEU A 34 -2.04 -7.34 -4.91
C LEU A 34 -1.20 -8.24 -5.84
N ARG A 35 -1.73 -8.63 -7.00
CA ARG A 35 -0.98 -9.39 -8.02
C ARG A 35 0.28 -8.67 -8.44
N LEU A 36 0.20 -7.37 -8.74
CA LEU A 36 1.36 -6.57 -9.12
C LEU A 36 2.39 -6.45 -7.99
N ARG A 37 1.93 -6.32 -6.74
CA ARG A 37 2.83 -6.18 -5.57
C ARG A 37 3.45 -7.49 -5.11
N LEU A 38 2.76 -8.61 -5.32
CA LEU A 38 3.25 -9.94 -4.97
C LEU A 38 3.97 -10.64 -6.13
N ALA A 39 4.01 -10.05 -7.33
CA ALA A 39 4.75 -10.60 -8.47
C ALA A 39 6.26 -10.73 -8.20
N GLU A 40 6.82 -9.87 -7.33
CA GLU A 40 8.22 -9.94 -6.88
C GLU A 40 8.49 -11.12 -5.93
N VAL A 41 7.44 -11.79 -5.47
CA VAL A 41 7.49 -12.81 -4.42
C VAL A 41 7.23 -14.18 -5.02
N GLU A 42 8.30 -14.89 -5.44
CA GLU A 42 8.18 -16.19 -6.14
C GLU A 42 7.37 -17.24 -5.38
N ALA A 43 7.41 -17.20 -4.04
CA ALA A 43 6.70 -18.13 -3.19
C ALA A 43 5.17 -17.90 -3.16
N LEU A 44 4.65 -16.78 -3.69
CA LEU A 44 3.25 -16.41 -3.62
C LEU A 44 2.69 -16.10 -5.02
N SER A 45 1.50 -16.61 -5.33
CA SER A 45 0.83 -16.28 -6.59
C SER A 45 -0.69 -16.26 -6.46
N ASN A 46 -1.35 -15.64 -7.43
CA ASN A 46 -2.82 -15.57 -7.55
C ASN A 46 -3.53 -15.15 -6.25
N PRO A 47 -3.18 -13.99 -5.66
CA PRO A 47 -3.96 -13.42 -4.58
C PRO A 47 -5.38 -13.11 -5.06
N ASP A 48 -6.33 -13.44 -4.20
CA ASP A 48 -7.76 -13.40 -4.41
C ASP A 48 -8.39 -12.99 -3.07
N LEU A 49 -9.37 -12.09 -3.10
CA LEU A 49 -10.02 -11.60 -1.88
C LEU A 49 -11.44 -12.17 -1.82
N ASP A 50 -11.74 -12.81 -0.70
CA ASP A 50 -13.07 -13.34 -0.45
C ASP A 50 -13.58 -12.80 0.89
N GLY A 51 -14.86 -12.55 0.99
CA GLY A 51 -15.43 -11.98 2.20
C GLY A 51 -16.90 -11.66 2.09
N GLN A 52 -17.48 -11.44 3.27
CA GLN A 52 -18.83 -10.94 3.40
C GLN A 52 -18.92 -10.19 4.72
N ASP A 53 -19.52 -9.00 4.68
CA ASP A 53 -19.63 -8.11 5.83
C ASP A 53 -18.26 -7.84 6.45
N ASP A 54 -18.09 -8.03 7.75
CA ASP A 54 -16.85 -7.77 8.49
C ASP A 54 -15.78 -8.86 8.29
N ARG A 55 -16.10 -9.91 7.53
CA ARG A 55 -15.21 -11.04 7.29
C ARG A 55 -14.46 -10.84 5.99
N LEU A 56 -13.17 -10.56 6.08
CA LEU A 56 -12.27 -10.56 4.94
C LEU A 56 -11.33 -11.76 5.03
N ALA A 57 -11.07 -12.41 3.91
CA ALA A 57 -10.09 -13.46 3.77
C ALA A 57 -9.22 -13.22 2.53
N LEU A 58 -7.91 -13.40 2.70
CA LEU A 58 -6.97 -13.48 1.58
C LEU A 58 -6.81 -14.95 1.21
N VAL A 59 -7.04 -15.27 -0.05
CA VAL A 59 -6.72 -16.56 -0.63
C VAL A 59 -5.50 -16.39 -1.51
N VAL A 60 -4.45 -17.16 -1.25
CA VAL A 60 -3.20 -17.08 -2.00
C VAL A 60 -2.67 -18.48 -2.31
N ARG A 61 -2.06 -18.65 -3.48
CA ARG A 61 -1.31 -19.87 -3.78
C ARG A 61 0.10 -19.71 -3.25
N VAL A 62 0.51 -20.61 -2.38
CA VAL A 62 1.86 -20.67 -1.82
C VAL A 62 2.62 -21.80 -2.51
N HIS A 63 3.80 -21.48 -3.03
CA HIS A 63 4.74 -22.42 -3.61
C HIS A 63 5.88 -22.64 -2.64
N TRP A 64 6.02 -23.88 -2.18
CA TRP A 64 7.12 -24.26 -1.29
C TRP A 64 7.78 -25.53 -1.78
N LYS A 65 9.05 -25.41 -2.18
CA LYS A 65 9.80 -26.48 -2.84
C LYS A 65 9.01 -26.97 -4.06
N SER A 66 8.58 -28.23 -4.08
CA SER A 66 7.80 -28.84 -5.17
C SER A 66 6.30 -28.89 -4.89
N VAL A 67 5.83 -28.29 -3.79
CA VAL A 67 4.42 -28.31 -3.39
C VAL A 67 3.80 -26.95 -3.63
N SER A 68 2.68 -26.94 -4.34
CA SER A 68 1.82 -25.76 -4.47
C SER A 68 0.53 -26.00 -3.71
N MET A 69 0.20 -25.11 -2.77
CA MET A 69 -1.05 -25.19 -2.01
C MET A 69 -1.79 -23.86 -2.08
N ARG A 70 -3.12 -23.91 -2.13
CA ARG A 70 -3.95 -22.71 -1.99
C ARG A 70 -4.30 -22.54 -0.52
N VAL A 71 -3.90 -21.43 0.08
CA VAL A 71 -4.10 -21.12 1.49
C VAL A 71 -5.15 -20.02 1.61
N ARG A 72 -6.17 -20.25 2.43
CA ARG A 72 -7.12 -19.24 2.85
C ARG A 72 -6.75 -18.75 4.24
N VAL A 73 -6.64 -17.43 4.36
CA VAL A 73 -6.27 -16.72 5.58
C VAL A 73 -7.35 -15.71 5.90
N GLU A 74 -8.08 -15.90 6.99
CA GLU A 74 -8.98 -14.84 7.48
C GLU A 74 -8.16 -13.68 8.04
N LEU A 75 -8.56 -12.45 7.70
CA LEU A 75 -7.96 -11.21 8.18
C LEU A 75 -8.96 -10.55 9.12
N ARG A 76 -8.56 -10.35 10.36
CA ARG A 76 -9.39 -9.74 11.41
C ARG A 76 -8.73 -8.48 11.93
N GLU A 77 -9.54 -7.59 12.51
CA GLU A 77 -9.05 -6.41 13.23
C GLU A 77 -8.07 -5.56 12.38
N ILE A 78 -8.43 -5.32 11.12
CA ILE A 78 -7.59 -4.59 10.17
C ILE A 78 -7.46 -3.13 10.63
N ARG A 79 -6.23 -2.67 10.79
CA ARG A 79 -5.90 -1.31 11.22
C ARG A 79 -4.75 -0.77 10.40
N LEU A 80 -4.90 0.46 9.92
CA LEU A 80 -3.80 1.22 9.34
C LEU A 80 -3.50 2.38 10.27
N ARG A 81 -2.24 2.56 10.64
CA ARG A 81 -1.79 3.75 11.36
C ARG A 81 -0.32 4.01 11.09
N HIS A 82 0.08 5.27 10.90
CA HIS A 82 1.46 5.66 10.62
C HIS A 82 2.09 4.85 9.46
N ARG A 83 1.30 4.61 8.40
CA ARG A 83 1.73 3.83 7.22
C ARG A 83 2.10 2.36 7.54
N ARG A 84 1.58 1.82 8.64
CA ARG A 84 1.69 0.40 8.99
C ARG A 84 0.30 -0.22 8.98
N LEU A 85 0.13 -1.27 8.19
CA LEU A 85 -1.09 -2.05 8.11
C LEU A 85 -0.96 -3.26 9.03
N GLY A 86 -1.64 -3.22 10.16
CA GLY A 86 -1.78 -4.33 11.08
C GLY A 86 -3.07 -5.09 10.83
N PHE A 87 -3.01 -6.41 10.94
CA PHE A 87 -4.18 -7.27 11.00
C PHE A 87 -3.88 -8.50 11.84
N ARG A 88 -4.91 -9.03 12.48
CA ARG A 88 -4.84 -10.30 13.20
C ARG A 88 -5.19 -11.43 12.25
N LEU A 89 -4.35 -12.46 12.20
CA LEU A 89 -4.67 -13.68 11.49
C LEU A 89 -5.84 -14.38 12.19
N GLY A 90 -6.89 -14.67 11.43
CA GLY A 90 -8.01 -15.48 11.85
C GLY A 90 -7.75 -16.95 11.53
N HIS A 91 -8.79 -17.66 11.10
CA HIS A 91 -8.65 -19.05 10.73
C HIS A 91 -7.76 -19.25 9.48
N LEU A 92 -6.97 -20.33 9.47
CA LEU A 92 -6.02 -20.69 8.43
C LEU A 92 -6.35 -22.08 7.88
N ARG A 93 -6.59 -22.19 6.57
CA ARG A 93 -6.86 -23.48 5.91
C ARG A 93 -6.07 -23.63 4.63
N ALA A 94 -5.43 -24.77 4.45
CA ALA A 94 -5.05 -25.22 3.12
C ALA A 94 -6.30 -25.78 2.44
N LEU A 95 -6.59 -25.31 1.23
CA LEU A 95 -7.64 -25.86 0.39
C LEU A 95 -7.18 -27.24 -0.07
N GLY A 96 -7.80 -28.27 0.54
CA GLY A 96 -7.28 -29.62 0.69
C GLY A 96 -7.65 -30.25 2.04
N GLY A 97 -8.17 -29.45 2.98
CA GLY A 97 -8.77 -29.91 4.24
C GLY A 97 -7.80 -29.98 5.41
N LEU A 98 -6.50 -29.79 5.17
CA LEU A 98 -5.47 -29.82 6.20
C LEU A 98 -5.36 -28.46 6.91
N PRO A 99 -5.42 -28.44 8.26
CA PRO A 99 -5.11 -27.23 9.02
C PRO A 99 -3.64 -26.87 8.82
N VAL A 100 -3.37 -25.61 8.51
CA VAL A 100 -1.99 -25.12 8.37
C VAL A 100 -1.53 -24.59 9.73
N PRO A 101 -0.40 -25.07 10.28
CA PRO A 101 0.14 -24.53 11.51
C PRO A 101 0.41 -23.03 11.38
N ARG A 102 -0.23 -22.24 12.24
CA ARG A 102 -0.10 -20.78 12.21
C ARG A 102 1.33 -20.29 12.31
N ILE A 103 2.11 -20.92 13.20
CA ILE A 103 3.53 -20.58 13.39
C ILE A 103 4.34 -20.76 12.11
N ALA A 104 4.00 -21.76 11.29
CA ALA A 104 4.66 -21.98 10.00
C ALA A 104 4.33 -20.82 9.05
N VAL A 105 3.06 -20.44 8.93
CA VAL A 105 2.64 -19.28 8.10
C VAL A 105 3.35 -18.00 8.53
N LEU A 106 3.39 -17.72 9.83
CA LEU A 106 4.03 -16.52 10.36
C LEU A 106 5.53 -16.48 10.07
N ARG A 107 6.24 -17.60 10.26
CA ARG A 107 7.67 -17.67 9.91
C ARG A 107 7.90 -17.54 8.42
N THR A 108 7.12 -18.23 7.60
CA THR A 108 7.22 -18.15 6.14
C THR A 108 6.96 -16.73 5.65
N LEU A 109 5.99 -15.99 6.22
CA LEU A 109 5.77 -14.58 5.91
C LEU A 109 6.99 -13.70 6.24
N GLN A 110 7.65 -13.93 7.38
CA GLN A 110 8.86 -13.21 7.75
C GLN A 110 10.06 -13.57 6.87
N GLU A 111 10.19 -14.83 6.46
CA GLU A 111 11.28 -15.30 5.59
C GLU A 111 11.15 -14.75 4.17
N ILE A 112 9.92 -14.69 3.64
CA ILE A 112 9.65 -14.25 2.27
C ILE A 112 9.68 -12.72 2.15
N MET A 113 9.27 -11.99 3.20
CA MET A 113 9.14 -10.53 3.18
C MET A 113 9.78 -9.86 4.41
N PRO A 114 11.07 -10.11 4.71
CA PRO A 114 11.69 -9.72 5.99
C PRO A 114 11.68 -8.22 6.24
N ASP A 115 11.86 -7.40 5.19
CA ASP A 115 11.92 -5.94 5.31
C ASP A 115 10.54 -5.27 5.31
N ARG A 116 9.48 -6.02 4.98
CA ARG A 116 8.13 -5.49 4.82
C ARG A 116 7.15 -6.02 5.85
N VAL A 117 7.41 -7.19 6.44
CA VAL A 117 6.47 -7.87 7.35
C VAL A 117 7.11 -8.10 8.70
N THR A 118 6.46 -7.61 9.76
CA THR A 118 6.79 -7.90 11.15
C THR A 118 5.65 -8.69 11.77
N VAL A 119 5.97 -9.82 12.40
CA VAL A 119 5.03 -10.56 13.24
C VAL A 119 5.29 -10.17 14.68
N LEU A 120 4.25 -9.73 15.39
CA LEU A 120 4.40 -9.34 16.79
C LEU A 120 4.57 -10.59 17.68
N PRO A 121 5.65 -10.69 18.47
CA PRO A 121 5.94 -11.88 19.28
C PRO A 121 4.80 -12.27 20.21
N GLY A 122 4.50 -13.57 20.29
CA GLY A 122 3.44 -14.10 21.16
C GLY A 122 2.03 -13.72 20.72
N SER A 123 1.85 -13.17 19.51
CA SER A 123 0.55 -12.76 18.99
C SER A 123 0.32 -13.23 17.56
N ASP A 124 -0.93 -13.17 17.16
CA ASP A 124 -1.41 -13.50 15.82
C ASP A 124 -1.40 -12.28 14.88
N VAL A 125 -0.73 -11.20 15.27
CA VAL A 125 -0.77 -9.92 14.57
C VAL A 125 0.40 -9.82 13.61
N VAL A 126 0.05 -9.58 12.35
CA VAL A 126 0.97 -9.30 11.26
C VAL A 126 0.91 -7.80 10.97
N VAL A 127 2.06 -7.17 10.87
CA VAL A 127 2.21 -5.75 10.55
C VAL A 127 3.00 -5.64 9.26
N VAL A 128 2.38 -5.05 8.25
CA VAL A 128 3.00 -4.75 6.96
C VAL A 128 3.42 -3.28 6.94
N ASP A 129 4.69 -3.02 6.65
CA ASP A 129 5.21 -1.68 6.44
C ASP A 129 4.83 -1.18 5.04
N LEU A 130 4.03 -0.11 4.99
CA LEU A 130 3.57 0.50 3.75
C LEU A 130 4.32 1.80 3.43
N ARG A 131 5.44 2.10 4.11
CA ARG A 131 6.18 3.36 3.90
C ARG A 131 6.67 3.57 2.48
N THR A 132 6.90 2.50 1.73
CA THR A 132 7.26 2.56 0.29
C THR A 132 6.07 2.87 -0.61
N TRP A 133 4.83 2.75 -0.11
CA TRP A 133 3.60 2.89 -0.90
C TRP A 133 2.76 4.10 -0.48
N ILE A 134 2.80 4.47 0.79
CA ILE A 134 2.10 5.64 1.32
C ILE A 134 3.14 6.74 1.56
N PRO A 135 3.05 7.87 0.85
CA PRO A 135 3.94 9.00 1.06
C PRO A 135 3.87 9.49 2.52
N PRO A 136 4.98 9.95 3.11
CA PRO A 136 5.00 10.44 4.50
C PRO A 136 4.05 11.61 4.77
N GLU A 137 3.67 12.36 3.74
CA GLU A 137 2.74 13.48 3.78
C GLU A 137 1.28 13.03 4.02
N VAL A 138 0.99 11.75 3.79
CA VAL A 138 -0.36 11.18 3.91
C VAL A 138 -0.53 10.49 5.26
N GLN A 139 -1.46 11.02 6.06
CA GLN A 139 -1.90 10.43 7.33
C GLN A 139 -3.22 9.70 7.15
N LEU A 140 -3.16 8.37 7.15
CA LEU A 140 -4.33 7.48 7.04
C LEU A 140 -4.54 6.70 8.33
N ARG A 141 -5.81 6.54 8.71
CA ARG A 141 -6.23 5.64 9.78
C ARG A 141 -7.49 4.88 9.40
N ILE A 142 -7.37 3.56 9.23
CA ILE A 142 -8.54 2.68 9.01
C ILE A 142 -9.21 2.38 10.36
N VAL A 143 -10.53 2.51 10.39
CA VAL A 143 -11.36 2.15 11.56
C VAL A 143 -12.21 0.91 11.33
N ALA A 144 -12.69 0.70 10.10
CA ALA A 144 -13.49 -0.44 9.73
C ALA A 144 -13.26 -0.81 8.25
N VAL A 145 -13.46 -2.09 7.95
CA VAL A 145 -13.42 -2.65 6.61
C VAL A 145 -14.60 -3.60 6.49
N GLN A 146 -15.35 -3.50 5.39
CA GLN A 146 -16.49 -4.37 5.11
C GLN A 146 -16.47 -4.79 3.64
N VAL A 147 -16.87 -6.03 3.36
CA VAL A 147 -17.10 -6.53 2.01
C VAL A 147 -18.59 -6.56 1.73
N VAL A 148 -19.02 -5.89 0.65
CA VAL A 148 -20.41 -5.85 0.20
C VAL A 148 -20.44 -6.13 -1.30
N GLY A 149 -20.95 -7.30 -1.68
CA GLY A 149 -20.87 -7.75 -3.07
C GLY A 149 -19.41 -7.87 -3.52
N GLU A 150 -19.07 -7.24 -4.65
CA GLU A 150 -17.71 -7.21 -5.20
C GLU A 150 -16.92 -5.96 -4.77
N ALA A 151 -17.37 -5.26 -3.72
CA ALA A 151 -16.75 -4.03 -3.25
C ALA A 151 -16.18 -4.17 -1.83
N LEU A 152 -14.99 -3.60 -1.62
CA LEU A 152 -14.38 -3.40 -0.32
C LEU A 152 -14.63 -1.97 0.16
N HIS A 153 -15.45 -1.85 1.19
CA HIS A 153 -15.74 -0.60 1.87
C HIS A 153 -14.71 -0.37 2.99
N VAL A 154 -14.05 0.78 2.97
CA VAL A 154 -13.03 1.16 3.95
C VAL A 154 -13.42 2.49 4.58
N TRP A 155 -13.61 2.48 5.90
CA TRP A 155 -13.84 3.69 6.68
C TRP A 155 -12.54 4.17 7.27
N LEU A 156 -12.23 5.44 7.01
CA LEU A 156 -11.07 6.14 7.49
C LEU A 156 -11.50 7.15 8.55
N ALA A 157 -10.85 7.12 9.71
CA ALA A 157 -10.95 8.22 10.67
C ALA A 157 -10.33 9.51 10.10
N SER A 158 -10.42 10.61 10.85
CA SER A 158 -9.77 11.87 10.50
C SER A 158 -8.31 11.67 10.10
N GLY A 159 -7.93 12.35 9.03
CA GLY A 159 -6.60 12.28 8.45
C GLY A 159 -6.34 13.47 7.54
N SER A 160 -5.16 13.48 6.94
CA SER A 160 -4.71 14.63 6.15
C SER A 160 -3.66 14.27 5.11
N VAL A 161 -3.57 15.11 4.09
CA VAL A 161 -2.42 15.23 3.20
C VAL A 161 -1.78 16.58 3.45
N THR A 162 -0.51 16.62 3.83
CA THR A 162 0.19 17.87 4.13
C THR A 162 0.90 18.47 2.92
N ASP A 163 1.28 17.63 1.96
CA ASP A 163 1.93 18.04 0.72
C ASP A 163 1.67 16.98 -0.37
N ILE A 164 1.73 17.36 -1.64
CA ILE A 164 1.65 16.43 -2.78
C ILE A 164 3.07 16.28 -3.31
N PRO A 165 3.68 15.09 -3.24
CA PRO A 165 5.01 14.87 -3.78
C PRO A 165 5.02 15.28 -5.26
N LEU A 166 5.96 16.16 -5.65
CA LEU A 166 6.14 16.49 -7.06
C LEU A 166 6.43 15.19 -7.83
N PRO A 167 5.75 14.94 -8.97
CA PRO A 167 6.00 13.74 -9.75
C PRO A 167 7.48 13.70 -10.15
N GLN A 168 8.19 12.64 -9.75
CA GLN A 168 9.64 12.47 -9.95
C GLN A 168 10.07 12.32 -11.42
N ASN A 169 9.17 12.52 -12.39
CA ASN A 169 9.46 12.46 -13.82
C ASN A 169 9.11 13.79 -14.49
N GLN A 170 10.01 14.76 -14.37
CA GLN A 170 10.23 15.81 -15.37
C GLN A 170 11.55 16.55 -15.13
N GLN A 171 12.64 15.83 -14.83
CA GLN A 171 13.93 16.25 -15.39
C GLN A 171 13.91 15.89 -16.88
N LEU A 172 13.11 16.63 -17.65
CA LEU A 172 13.39 16.82 -19.06
C LEU A 172 14.81 17.34 -19.10
N SER A 173 15.72 16.48 -19.55
CA SER A 173 17.06 16.87 -19.95
C SER A 173 16.91 18.17 -20.72
N ALA A 174 17.40 19.27 -20.15
CA ALA A 174 17.50 20.54 -20.85
C ALA A 174 18.47 20.28 -22.00
N GLY A 175 17.91 19.86 -23.14
CA GLY A 175 18.61 19.65 -24.38
C GLY A 175 19.18 20.99 -24.80
N ASN A 176 20.46 21.17 -24.47
CA ASN A 176 21.47 22.01 -25.09
C ASN A 176 20.96 23.05 -26.12
N PRO A 177 20.96 24.36 -25.83
CA PRO A 177 20.65 25.39 -26.82
C PRO A 177 21.89 25.70 -27.67
N GLU A 178 22.37 24.73 -28.45
CA GLU A 178 23.38 25.00 -29.49
C GLU A 178 23.10 24.15 -30.72
N LYS A 179 22.21 24.67 -31.58
CA LYS A 179 22.26 24.35 -33.00
C LYS A 179 22.30 25.66 -33.78
N SER A 180 23.53 26.03 -34.09
CA SER A 180 23.96 27.14 -34.92
C SER A 180 23.17 27.19 -36.23
N LEU A 181 22.60 28.35 -36.52
CA LEU A 181 21.95 28.69 -37.78
C LEU A 181 23.01 28.70 -38.92
N PRO A 182 22.80 28.08 -40.08
CA PRO A 182 23.66 28.32 -41.23
C PRO A 182 23.39 29.74 -41.81
N PRO A 183 24.41 30.41 -42.37
CA PRO A 183 24.27 31.78 -42.88
C PRO A 183 23.35 31.84 -44.12
N ARG A 184 22.47 32.84 -44.14
CA ARG A 184 21.62 33.17 -45.30
C ARG A 184 22.51 33.55 -46.49
N GLY A 185 22.45 32.75 -47.56
CA GLY A 185 23.02 33.10 -48.85
C GLY A 185 22.31 34.31 -49.45
N SER A 186 23.12 35.27 -49.91
CA SER A 186 22.68 36.48 -50.60
C SER A 186 22.16 36.15 -51.99
N VAL A 187 20.92 36.53 -52.28
CA VAL A 187 20.39 36.61 -53.64
C VAL A 187 21.11 37.74 -54.36
N THR A 188 21.83 37.44 -55.44
CA THR A 188 22.30 38.45 -56.39
C THR A 188 21.65 38.18 -57.74
N THR A 189 20.84 39.14 -58.16
CA THR A 189 20.22 39.29 -59.47
C THR A 189 21.28 39.59 -60.52
N THR A 190 21.33 38.86 -61.63
CA THR A 190 21.57 39.41 -62.99
C THR A 190 21.02 38.41 -64.00
#